data_AF-A0A2J2H6U8-F1
#
_entry.id   AF-A0A2J2H6U8-F1
#
_cell.length_a   1.000
_cell.length_b   1.000
_cell.length_c   1.000
_cell.angle_alpha   90.00
_cell.angle_beta   90.00
_cell.angle_gamma   90.00
#
_symmetry.space_group_name_H-M   'P 1'
#
loop_
_entity.id
_entity.type
_entity.pdbx_description
1 polymer ?
#
loop_
_entity_poly.entity_id
_entity_poly.type
_entity_poly.pdbx_seq_one_letter_code
_entity_poly.pdbx_strand_id
1 'polypeptide(L)'
;MDAWDVAAAMLGQAPPVAASVALLYVLFTRELQEIKELNERIAERLNRLEWAFQNFGSVLLDVLTAKGVTSAAEMKALAGYLKTPPPARSNYTEEVRRRLIEILTTVEEGKFTPGDVRELQRIAKLIEKEYEETRREDLIAYYYKLQMLIAMLRSTLRAQGKWPLEWDLEEPAISD
;
A
#
# COMPACT_ATOMS: atom_id res chain seq x y z
N MET A 1 -4.60 11.83 -55.57
CA MET A 1 -5.50 12.36 -54.52
C MET A 1 -5.01 11.74 -53.25
N ASP A 2 -4.27 12.52 -52.46
CA ASP A 2 -3.54 11.99 -51.31
C ASP A 2 -4.52 11.69 -50.17
N ALA A 3 -4.18 10.73 -49.31
CA ALA A 3 -5.01 10.36 -48.16
C ALA A 3 -5.29 11.58 -47.24
N TRP A 4 -4.42 12.59 -47.28
CA TRP A 4 -4.58 13.89 -46.63
C TRP A 4 -5.69 14.75 -47.25
N ASP A 5 -5.89 14.70 -48.56
CA ASP A 5 -6.95 15.46 -49.25
C ASP A 5 -8.34 14.91 -48.91
N VAL A 6 -8.45 13.58 -48.77
CA VAL A 6 -9.70 12.89 -48.40
C VAL A 6 -10.03 13.15 -46.92
N ALA A 7 -9.04 13.11 -46.04
CA ALA A 7 -9.21 13.42 -44.62
C ALA A 7 -9.62 14.89 -44.39
N ALA A 8 -9.02 15.83 -45.14
CA ALA A 8 -9.36 17.25 -45.08
C ALA A 8 -10.79 17.53 -45.61
N ALA A 9 -11.19 16.87 -46.69
CA ALA A 9 -12.54 17.00 -47.25
C ALA A 9 -13.62 16.44 -46.31
N MET A 10 -13.34 15.33 -45.60
CA MET A 10 -14.27 14.76 -44.62
C MET A 10 -14.41 15.61 -43.35
N LEU A 11 -13.34 16.28 -42.92
CA LEU A 11 -13.40 17.26 -41.83
C LEU A 11 -14.19 18.52 -42.22
N GLY A 12 -14.14 18.92 -43.50
CA GLY A 12 -14.91 20.06 -44.03
C GLY A 12 -16.41 19.81 -44.20
N GLN A 13 -16.85 18.54 -44.28
CA GLN A 13 -18.27 18.16 -44.40
C GLN A 13 -18.89 17.66 -43.09
N ALA A 14 -18.09 17.48 -42.03
CA ALA A 14 -18.63 17.11 -40.73
C ALA A 14 -19.48 18.28 -40.18
N PRO A 15 -20.70 18.02 -39.67
CA PRO A 15 -21.46 19.04 -38.96
C PRO A 15 -20.57 19.67 -37.89
N PRO A 16 -20.53 21.01 -37.73
CA PRO A 16 -19.65 21.71 -36.78
C PRO A 16 -19.70 21.15 -35.34
N VAL A 17 -20.84 20.54 -35.00
CA VAL A 17 -21.07 19.82 -33.74
C VAL A 17 -20.15 18.59 -33.62
N ALA A 18 -19.99 17.78 -34.67
CA ALA A 18 -19.13 16.60 -34.65
C ALA A 18 -17.63 16.97 -34.52
N ALA A 19 -17.20 18.04 -35.20
CA ALA A 19 -15.84 18.57 -35.05
C ALA A 19 -15.60 19.08 -33.62
N SER A 20 -16.57 19.78 -33.04
CA SER A 20 -16.52 20.24 -31.65
C SER A 20 -16.48 19.08 -30.65
N VAL A 21 -17.27 18.03 -30.87
CA VAL A 21 -17.28 16.82 -30.01
C VAL A 21 -15.96 16.05 -30.11
N ALA A 22 -15.41 15.89 -31.32
CA ALA A 22 -14.12 15.25 -31.51
C ALA A 22 -12.97 16.05 -30.85
N LEU A 23 -13.01 17.38 -30.97
CA LEU A 23 -12.05 18.26 -30.31
C LEU A 23 -12.15 18.15 -28.78
N LEU A 24 -13.37 18.16 -28.24
CA LEU A 24 -13.60 17.94 -26.81
C LEU A 24 -13.10 16.58 -26.35
N TYR A 25 -13.33 15.52 -27.11
CA TYR A 25 -12.83 14.17 -26.80
C TYR A 25 -11.29 14.12 -26.76
N VAL A 26 -10.62 14.77 -27.72
CA VAL A 26 -9.15 14.86 -27.75
C VAL A 26 -8.61 15.67 -26.56
N LEU A 27 -9.26 16.77 -26.21
CA LEU A 27 -8.87 17.56 -25.03
C LEU A 27 -9.08 16.79 -23.73
N PHE A 28 -10.22 16.10 -23.60
CA PHE A 28 -10.54 15.30 -22.41
C PHE A 28 -9.58 14.12 -22.23
N THR A 29 -9.21 13.44 -23.33
CA THR A 29 -8.25 12.34 -23.28
C THR A 29 -6.84 12.80 -22.93
N ARG A 30 -6.42 13.99 -23.38
CA ARG A 30 -5.16 14.62 -22.97
C ARG A 30 -5.13 14.95 -21.48
N GLU A 31 -6.16 15.61 -20.96
CA GLU A 31 -6.29 15.91 -19.53
C GLU A 31 -6.24 14.63 -18.68
N LEU A 32 -6.93 13.56 -19.13
CA LEU A 32 -6.89 12.26 -18.45
C LEU A 32 -5.50 11.60 -18.47
N GLN A 33 -4.72 11.79 -19.53
CA GLN A 33 -3.34 11.28 -19.61
C GLN A 33 -2.41 12.06 -18.68
N GLU A 34 -2.50 13.39 -18.66
CA GLU A 34 -1.73 14.24 -17.76
C GLU A 34 -2.03 13.92 -16.28
N ILE A 35 -3.31 13.69 -15.94
CA ILE A 35 -3.73 13.26 -14.60
C ILE A 35 -3.14 11.88 -14.25
N LYS A 36 -3.09 10.93 -15.19
CA LYS A 36 -2.49 9.61 -14.96
C LYS A 36 -1.00 9.71 -14.70
N GLU A 37 -0.27 10.45 -15.54
CA GLU A 37 1.18 10.67 -15.37
C GLU A 37 1.49 11.41 -14.06
N LEU A 38 0.65 12.38 -13.67
CA LEU A 38 0.78 13.07 -12.39
C LEU A 38 0.57 12.10 -11.23
N ASN A 39 -0.46 11.25 -11.29
CA ASN A 39 -0.74 10.23 -10.28
C ASN A 39 0.38 9.18 -10.17
N GLU A 40 0.94 8.72 -11.29
CA GLU A 40 2.08 7.79 -11.28
C GLU A 40 3.32 8.43 -10.65
N ARG A 41 3.62 9.68 -10.99
CA ARG A 41 4.74 10.43 -10.36
C ARG A 41 4.52 10.67 -8.87
N ILE A 42 3.27 10.92 -8.45
CA ILE A 42 2.90 11.05 -7.04
C ILE A 42 3.06 9.69 -6.35
N ALA A 43 2.56 8.60 -6.92
CA ALA A 43 2.68 7.25 -6.39
C ALA A 43 4.16 6.85 -6.23
N GLU A 44 5.00 7.09 -7.22
CA GLU A 44 6.43 6.82 -7.10
C GLU A 44 7.12 7.69 -6.04
N ARG A 45 6.72 8.96 -5.91
CA ARG A 45 7.25 9.85 -4.85
C ARG A 45 6.79 9.40 -3.48
N LEU A 46 5.54 8.94 -3.34
CA LEU A 46 5.01 8.35 -2.12
C LEU A 46 5.71 7.03 -1.80
N ASN A 47 5.97 6.15 -2.78
CA ASN A 47 6.75 4.93 -2.57
C ASN A 47 8.19 5.24 -2.16
N ARG A 48 8.84 6.24 -2.75
CA ARG A 48 10.18 6.69 -2.34
C ARG A 48 10.17 7.30 -0.93
N LEU A 49 9.11 8.03 -0.59
CA LEU A 49 8.93 8.63 0.73
C LEU A 49 8.62 7.55 1.78
N GLU A 50 7.77 6.57 1.46
CA GLU A 50 7.50 5.38 2.26
C GLU A 50 8.79 4.60 2.48
N TRP A 51 9.55 4.31 1.43
CA TRP A 51 10.84 3.64 1.53
C TRP A 51 11.84 4.43 2.39
N ALA A 52 11.88 5.75 2.24
CA ALA A 52 12.72 6.62 3.07
C ALA A 52 12.24 6.64 4.53
N PHE A 53 10.92 6.64 4.79
CA PHE A 53 10.33 6.62 6.12
C PHE A 53 10.49 5.25 6.79
N GLN A 54 10.40 4.16 6.03
CA GLN A 54 10.67 2.80 6.47
C GLN A 54 12.15 2.61 6.80
N ASN A 55 13.08 3.11 5.97
CA ASN A 55 14.51 3.02 6.25
C ASN A 55 14.95 3.94 7.39
N PHE A 56 14.44 5.17 7.42
CA PHE A 56 14.73 6.10 8.51
C PHE A 56 14.12 5.62 9.82
N GLY A 57 12.88 5.13 9.76
CA GLY A 57 12.19 4.48 10.88
C GLY A 57 12.91 3.23 11.35
N SER A 58 13.36 2.35 10.45
CA SER A 58 14.09 1.13 10.84
C SER A 58 15.43 1.44 11.48
N VAL A 59 16.22 2.37 10.92
CA VAL A 59 17.52 2.77 11.50
C VAL A 59 17.32 3.47 12.86
N LEU A 60 16.32 4.35 12.98
CA LEU A 60 16.01 5.00 14.25
C LEU A 60 15.52 4.00 15.29
N LEU A 61 14.64 3.06 14.90
CA LEU A 61 14.18 1.98 15.77
C LEU A 61 15.32 1.06 16.16
N ASP A 62 16.22 0.69 15.25
CA ASP A 62 17.41 -0.13 15.55
C ASP A 62 18.32 0.58 16.57
N VAL A 63 18.55 1.89 16.41
CA VAL A 63 19.33 2.71 17.36
C VAL A 63 18.64 2.84 18.71
N LEU A 64 17.32 3.06 18.73
CA LEU A 64 16.54 3.20 19.96
C LEU A 64 16.38 1.87 20.69
N THR A 65 16.22 0.74 19.98
CA THR A 65 16.21 -0.62 20.53
C THR A 65 17.58 -1.02 21.05
N ALA A 66 18.67 -0.73 20.32
CA ALA A 66 20.03 -0.95 20.81
C ALA A 66 20.36 -0.12 22.06
N LYS A 67 19.76 1.06 22.19
CA LYS A 67 19.87 1.91 23.40
C LYS A 67 18.86 1.58 24.50
N GLY A 68 17.96 0.61 24.28
CA GLY A 68 16.91 0.22 25.24
C GLY A 68 15.78 1.24 25.42
N VAL A 69 15.69 2.23 24.52
CA VAL A 69 14.76 3.37 24.58
C VAL A 69 13.42 3.07 23.87
N THR A 70 13.38 2.16 22.88
CA THR A 70 12.12 1.67 22.27
C THR A 70 12.06 0.15 22.14
N SER A 71 10.94 -0.56 22.36
CA SER A 71 9.94 -0.52 23.44
C SER A 71 9.01 -1.76 23.28
N ALA A 72 9.20 -2.80 24.09
CA ALA A 72 8.17 -3.83 24.20
C ALA A 72 6.80 -3.19 24.55
N ALA A 73 6.81 -2.05 25.24
CA ALA A 73 5.63 -1.27 25.58
C ALA A 73 4.95 -0.57 24.38
N GLU A 74 5.67 0.13 23.48
CA GLU A 74 5.01 0.85 22.38
C GLU A 74 4.58 -0.12 21.27
N MET A 75 5.32 -1.21 21.03
CA MET A 75 4.84 -2.30 20.17
C MET A 75 3.53 -2.89 20.68
N LYS A 76 3.46 -3.18 21.98
CA LYS A 76 2.24 -3.69 22.62
C LYS A 76 1.10 -2.68 22.54
N ALA A 77 1.38 -1.40 22.80
CA ALA A 77 0.38 -0.34 22.69
C ALA A 77 -0.14 -0.17 21.26
N LEU A 78 0.74 -0.20 20.25
CA LEU A 78 0.37 -0.12 18.84
C LEU A 78 -0.43 -1.37 18.41
N ALA A 79 -0.02 -2.56 18.82
CA ALA A 79 -0.78 -3.78 18.58
C ALA A 79 -2.17 -3.70 19.22
N GLY A 80 -2.27 -3.24 20.48
CA GLY A 80 -3.54 -3.01 21.15
C GLY A 80 -4.44 -2.00 20.43
N TYR A 81 -3.87 -0.91 19.93
CA TYR A 81 -4.59 0.09 19.13
C TYR A 81 -5.10 -0.47 17.80
N LEU A 82 -4.36 -1.39 17.17
CA LEU A 82 -4.74 -2.01 15.90
C LEU A 82 -5.79 -3.13 16.05
N LYS A 83 -6.12 -3.59 17.26
CA LYS A 83 -7.12 -4.67 17.49
C LYS A 83 -8.56 -4.31 17.15
N THR A 84 -8.81 -3.07 16.75
CA THR A 84 -10.08 -2.63 16.15
C THR A 84 -9.90 -2.31 14.67
N PRO A 85 -9.64 -3.32 13.82
CA PRO A 85 -9.46 -3.06 12.40
C PRO A 85 -10.78 -2.64 11.74
N PRO A 86 -10.69 -1.91 10.60
CA PRO A 86 -11.84 -1.59 9.77
C PRO A 86 -12.68 -2.83 9.39
N PRO A 87 -13.97 -2.65 9.02
CA PRO A 87 -14.82 -3.76 8.60
C PRO A 87 -14.34 -4.36 7.27
N ALA A 88 -14.35 -5.69 7.22
CA ALA A 88 -14.02 -6.51 6.07
C ALA A 88 -15.09 -6.44 4.97
N ARG A 89 -14.70 -6.55 3.69
CA ARG A 89 -15.65 -6.61 2.56
C ARG A 89 -15.26 -7.61 1.47
N SER A 90 -14.16 -7.39 0.75
CA SER A 90 -13.80 -8.20 -0.43
C SER A 90 -12.46 -8.92 -0.23
N ASN A 91 -11.35 -8.35 -0.69
CA ASN A 91 -10.02 -8.93 -0.55
C ASN A 91 -9.62 -9.04 0.92
N TYR A 92 -9.99 -8.04 1.72
CA TYR A 92 -9.88 -8.11 3.16
C TYR A 92 -11.18 -8.71 3.71
N THR A 93 -11.23 -10.05 3.76
CA THR A 93 -12.39 -10.81 4.24
C THR A 93 -12.48 -10.82 5.77
N GLU A 94 -13.61 -11.28 6.29
CA GLU A 94 -13.83 -11.40 7.74
C GLU A 94 -12.90 -12.45 8.38
N GLU A 95 -12.48 -13.47 7.62
CA GLU A 95 -11.47 -14.45 8.02
C GLU A 95 -10.10 -13.78 8.14
N VAL A 96 -9.72 -12.96 7.17
CA VAL A 96 -8.47 -12.18 7.20
C VAL A 96 -8.47 -11.20 8.37
N ARG A 97 -9.60 -10.53 8.62
CA ARG A 97 -9.80 -9.65 9.77
C ARG A 97 -9.67 -10.38 11.10
N ARG A 98 -10.28 -11.56 11.24
CA ARG A 98 -10.15 -12.40 12.45
C ARG A 98 -8.70 -12.82 12.66
N ARG A 99 -8.02 -13.27 11.60
CA ARG A 99 -6.62 -13.67 11.66
C ARG A 99 -5.70 -12.52 12.09
N LEU A 100 -5.97 -11.32 11.58
CA LEU A 100 -5.26 -10.11 11.99
C LEU A 100 -5.39 -9.86 13.50
N ILE A 101 -6.61 -9.93 14.04
CA ILE A 101 -6.86 -9.73 15.47
C ILE A 101 -6.15 -10.78 16.34
N GLU A 102 -6.13 -12.05 15.90
CA GLU A 102 -5.40 -13.12 16.58
C GLU A 102 -3.92 -12.80 16.68
N ILE A 103 -3.28 -12.45 15.56
CA ILE A 103 -1.85 -12.15 15.53
C ILE A 103 -1.54 -10.91 16.37
N LEU A 104 -2.35 -9.85 16.26
CA LEU A 104 -2.17 -8.63 17.06
C LEU A 104 -2.28 -8.94 18.57
N THR A 105 -3.12 -9.88 18.97
CA THR A 105 -3.20 -10.35 20.36
C THR A 105 -1.93 -11.09 20.77
N THR A 106 -1.40 -11.97 19.92
CA THR A 106 -0.11 -12.64 20.17
C THR A 106 1.06 -11.65 20.28
N VAL A 107 1.05 -10.58 19.48
CA VAL A 107 2.04 -9.50 19.54
C VAL A 107 1.93 -8.72 20.85
N GLU A 108 0.71 -8.38 21.29
CA GLU A 108 0.44 -7.73 22.58
C GLU A 108 0.96 -8.57 23.77
N GLU A 109 0.85 -9.89 23.68
CA GLU A 109 1.42 -10.81 24.66
C GLU A 109 2.96 -10.92 24.58
N GLY A 110 3.57 -10.44 23.49
CA GLY A 110 5.02 -10.54 23.25
C GLY A 110 5.48 -11.93 22.79
N LYS A 111 4.59 -12.75 22.23
CA LYS A 111 4.85 -14.15 21.84
C LYS A 111 4.93 -14.37 20.33
N PHE A 112 5.15 -13.30 19.57
CA PHE A 112 5.12 -13.34 18.10
C PHE A 112 6.36 -14.02 17.50
N THR A 113 6.16 -14.57 16.31
CA THR A 113 7.15 -15.33 15.53
C THR A 113 7.42 -14.66 14.19
N PRO A 114 8.50 -15.03 13.48
CA PRO A 114 8.71 -14.60 12.11
C PRO A 114 7.53 -14.93 11.18
N GLY A 115 6.88 -16.08 11.40
CA GLY A 115 5.69 -16.49 10.64
C GLY A 115 4.50 -15.54 10.84
N ASP A 116 4.31 -15.03 12.06
CA ASP A 116 3.27 -14.04 12.35
C ASP A 116 3.52 -12.74 11.59
N VAL A 117 4.78 -12.28 11.52
CA VAL A 117 5.16 -11.08 10.76
C VAL A 117 4.90 -11.27 9.26
N ARG A 118 5.23 -12.44 8.69
CA ARG A 118 4.92 -12.77 7.29
C ARG A 118 3.44 -12.73 7.00
N GLU A 119 2.63 -13.28 7.91
CA GLU A 119 1.19 -13.28 7.77
C GLU A 119 0.62 -11.85 7.88
N LEU A 120 1.15 -11.00 8.77
CA LEU A 120 0.79 -9.58 8.81
C LEU A 120 1.14 -8.85 7.51
N GLN A 121 2.28 -9.15 6.88
CA GLN A 121 2.64 -8.59 5.56
C GLN A 121 1.65 -9.03 4.47
N ARG A 122 1.25 -10.30 4.47
CA ARG A 122 0.22 -10.82 3.55
C ARG A 122 -1.12 -10.09 3.77
N ILE A 123 -1.54 -9.94 5.02
CA ILE A 123 -2.77 -9.22 5.38
C ILE A 123 -2.69 -7.75 4.95
N ALA A 124 -1.55 -7.09 5.15
CA ALA A 124 -1.35 -5.71 4.74
C ALA A 124 -1.51 -5.53 3.22
N LYS A 125 -0.96 -6.45 2.41
CA LYS A 125 -1.17 -6.47 0.95
C LYS A 125 -2.65 -6.62 0.57
N LEU A 126 -3.42 -7.44 1.29
CA LEU A 126 -4.87 -7.59 1.04
C LEU A 126 -5.65 -6.32 1.38
N ILE A 127 -5.28 -5.62 2.45
CA ILE A 127 -5.88 -4.33 2.86
C ILE A 127 -5.58 -3.25 1.80
N GLU A 128 -4.34 -3.19 1.33
CA GLU A 128 -3.91 -2.29 0.26
C GLU A 128 -4.68 -2.56 -1.03
N LYS A 129 -4.78 -3.82 -1.46
CA LYS A 129 -5.56 -4.21 -2.64
C LYS A 129 -7.03 -3.81 -2.51
N GLU A 130 -7.66 -4.00 -1.36
CA GLU A 130 -9.04 -3.53 -1.15
C GLU A 130 -9.13 -2.00 -1.21
N TYR A 131 -8.14 -1.26 -0.70
CA TYR A 131 -8.09 0.20 -0.84
C TYR A 131 -7.98 0.63 -2.31
N GLU A 132 -7.11 0.00 -3.09
CA GLU A 132 -6.92 0.31 -4.51
C GLU A 132 -8.22 0.16 -5.30
N GLU A 133 -9.00 -0.90 -5.00
CA GLU A 133 -10.28 -1.19 -5.63
C GLU A 133 -11.43 -0.28 -5.15
N THR A 134 -11.48 0.02 -3.85
CA THR A 134 -12.66 0.64 -3.21
C THR A 134 -12.48 2.10 -2.81
N ARG A 135 -11.24 2.61 -2.79
CA ARG A 135 -10.84 3.94 -2.29
C ARG A 135 -11.33 4.25 -0.87
N ARG A 136 -11.42 3.21 -0.04
CA ARG A 136 -11.79 3.28 1.37
C ARG A 136 -10.64 3.86 2.21
N GLU A 137 -10.69 5.16 2.49
CA GLU A 137 -9.65 5.89 3.23
C GLU A 137 -9.37 5.35 4.65
N ASP A 138 -10.33 4.66 5.28
CA ASP A 138 -10.12 3.98 6.55
C ASP A 138 -9.12 2.81 6.45
N LEU A 139 -9.07 2.14 5.30
CA LEU A 139 -8.14 1.03 5.03
C LEU A 139 -6.72 1.52 4.82
N ILE A 140 -6.50 2.60 4.05
CA ILE A 140 -5.15 3.10 3.79
C ILE A 140 -4.52 3.71 5.06
N ALA A 141 -5.31 4.40 5.87
CA ALA A 141 -4.84 4.91 7.16
C ALA A 141 -4.47 3.76 8.13
N TYR A 142 -5.22 2.65 8.09
CA TYR A 142 -4.92 1.46 8.87
C TYR A 142 -3.69 0.71 8.34
N TYR A 143 -3.55 0.58 7.02
CA TYR A 143 -2.42 -0.04 6.32
C TYR A 143 -1.09 0.55 6.77
N TYR A 144 -0.93 1.88 6.76
CA TYR A 144 0.32 2.52 7.17
C TYR A 144 0.70 2.25 8.62
N LYS A 145 -0.29 2.21 9.53
CA LYS A 145 -0.06 1.89 10.94
C LYS A 145 0.34 0.42 11.12
N LEU A 146 -0.27 -0.48 10.33
CA LEU A 146 0.08 -1.90 10.32
C LEU A 146 1.51 -2.11 9.79
N GLN A 147 1.90 -1.42 8.72
CA GLN A 147 3.28 -1.46 8.19
C GLN A 147 4.32 -1.01 9.23
N MET A 148 3.99 0.01 10.02
CA MET A 148 4.85 0.46 11.13
C MET A 148 5.03 -0.65 12.18
N LEU A 149 3.96 -1.34 12.57
CA LEU A 149 4.06 -2.47 13.50
C LEU A 149 4.91 -3.61 12.90
N ILE A 150 4.68 -3.97 11.64
CA ILE A 150 5.47 -5.00 10.93
C ILE A 150 6.96 -4.67 10.96
N ALA A 151 7.33 -3.42 10.70
CA ALA A 151 8.73 -2.98 10.75
C ALA A 151 9.35 -3.13 12.14
N MET A 152 8.62 -2.75 13.20
CA MET A 152 9.06 -2.90 14.59
C MET A 152 9.27 -4.38 14.98
N LEU A 153 8.32 -5.25 14.59
CA LEU A 153 8.41 -6.69 14.88
C LEU A 153 9.59 -7.34 14.15
N ARG A 154 9.77 -6.99 12.87
CA ARG A 154 10.89 -7.49 12.05
C ARG A 154 12.24 -7.05 12.63
N SER A 155 12.40 -5.77 12.96
CA SER A 155 13.61 -5.24 13.62
C SER A 155 13.89 -5.97 14.93
N THR A 156 12.86 -6.17 15.77
CA THR A 156 12.98 -6.90 17.03
C THR A 156 13.45 -8.35 16.82
N LEU A 157 12.89 -9.07 15.84
CA LEU A 157 13.30 -10.44 15.52
C LEU A 157 14.73 -10.51 14.95
N ARG A 158 15.14 -9.53 14.14
CA ARG A 158 16.53 -9.41 13.66
C ARG A 158 17.51 -9.20 14.80
N ALA A 159 17.22 -8.28 15.71
CA ALA A 159 18.04 -8.02 16.88
C ALA A 159 18.18 -9.26 17.79
N GLN A 160 17.15 -10.11 17.83
CA GLN A 160 17.17 -11.40 18.54
C GLN A 160 17.83 -12.55 17.76
N GLY A 161 18.27 -12.33 16.51
CA GLY A 161 18.81 -13.38 15.64
C GLY A 161 17.78 -14.44 15.21
N LYS A 162 16.48 -14.13 15.29
CA LYS A 162 15.37 -15.04 14.96
C LYS A 162 14.78 -14.81 13.57
N TRP A 163 15.12 -13.71 12.91
CA TRP A 163 14.61 -13.38 11.58
C TRP A 163 15.40 -14.11 10.48
N PRO A 164 14.75 -14.90 9.61
CA PRO A 164 15.42 -15.51 8.46
C PRO A 164 15.76 -14.45 7.41
N LEU A 165 17.05 -14.32 7.06
CA LEU A 165 17.52 -13.28 6.13
C LEU A 165 17.06 -13.54 4.69
N GLU A 166 16.86 -14.81 4.32
CA GLU A 166 16.32 -15.19 3.01
C GLU A 166 14.93 -14.60 2.74
N TRP A 167 14.15 -14.32 3.78
CA TRP A 167 12.79 -13.78 3.65
C TRP A 167 12.76 -12.30 3.29
N ASP A 168 13.89 -11.60 3.37
CA ASP A 168 13.97 -10.20 2.91
C ASP A 168 13.96 -10.10 1.37
N LEU A 169 14.17 -11.23 0.67
CA LEU A 169 14.19 -11.31 -0.80
C LEU A 169 12.90 -11.90 -1.38
N GLU A 170 12.01 -12.41 -0.52
CA GLU A 170 10.76 -13.05 -0.92
C GLU A 170 9.60 -12.07 -0.76
N GLU A 171 8.93 -11.73 -1.86
CA GLU A 171 7.63 -11.08 -1.74
C GLU A 171 6.60 -12.06 -1.16
N PRO A 172 5.77 -11.64 -0.20
CA PRO A 172 4.69 -12.49 0.29
C PRO A 172 3.74 -12.79 -0.87
N ALA A 173 3.60 -14.08 -1.19
CA ALA A 173 2.70 -14.57 -2.22
C ALA A 173 1.25 -14.19 -1.87
N ILE A 174 0.60 -13.45 -2.76
CA ILE A 174 -0.84 -13.28 -2.73
C ILE A 174 -1.38 -14.42 -3.59
N SER A 175 -2.04 -15.40 -2.99
CA SER A 175 -2.82 -16.36 -3.79
C SER A 175 -4.08 -15.66 -4.28
N ASP A 176 -4.32 -15.70 -5.59
CA ASP A 176 -5.53 -15.22 -6.25
C ASP A 176 -6.81 -15.88 -5.71
#